data_AF-U4KNK9-F1
#
_entry.id   AF-U4KNK9-F1
#
_cell.length_a   1.000
_cell.length_b   1.000
_cell.length_c   1.000
_cell.angle_alpha   90.00
_cell.angle_beta   90.00
_cell.angle_gamma   90.00
#
_symmetry.space_group_name_H-M   'P 1'
#
loop_
_entity.id
_entity.type
_entity.pdbx_description
1 polymer ?
#
loop_
_entity_poly.entity_id
_entity_poly.type
_entity_poly.pdbx_seq_one_letter_code
_entity_poly.pdbx_strand_id
1 'polypeptide(L)'
;MENKTILSKIKLNLTRWYEYSRHQIPVILTVLSSVILTSTMRTHIQAITPLFSAVSGFYMFVVMMLAVLIMFTVFAFGKTQSPISSVVFSLVTLVQLFVIFQYIKLISFETTTGVIRNGVNQVVEKTATMNQSILIMVISGVLYVIANVFAWLYTNYKYVKVAE
;
A
#
# COMPACT_ATOMS: atom_id res chain seq x y z
N MET A 1 -17.45 -29.87 -33.32
CA MET A 1 -18.15 -29.75 -32.01
C MET A 1 -17.20 -29.82 -30.81
N GLU A 2 -16.00 -30.37 -30.95
CA GLU A 2 -15.02 -30.62 -29.88
C GLU A 2 -14.37 -29.37 -29.25
N ASN A 3 -14.26 -28.27 -30.01
CA ASN A 3 -13.61 -27.04 -29.54
C ASN A 3 -14.47 -26.26 -28.52
N LYS A 4 -15.80 -26.41 -28.57
CA LYS A 4 -16.73 -25.76 -27.62
C LYS A 4 -16.66 -26.39 -26.22
N THR A 5 -16.35 -27.68 -26.13
CA THR A 5 -16.20 -28.43 -24.86
C THR A 5 -14.88 -28.15 -24.15
N ILE A 6 -13.81 -27.85 -24.89
CA ILE A 6 -12.52 -27.45 -24.31
C ILE A 6 -12.63 -26.03 -23.73
N LEU A 7 -13.20 -25.09 -24.49
CA LEU A 7 -13.41 -23.71 -24.04
C LEU A 7 -14.33 -23.63 -22.81
N SER A 8 -15.38 -24.44 -22.75
CA SER A 8 -16.26 -24.47 -21.58
C SER A 8 -15.59 -25.02 -20.33
N LYS A 9 -14.74 -26.06 -20.46
CA LYS A 9 -13.91 -26.57 -19.35
C LYS A 9 -12.91 -25.54 -18.84
N ILE A 10 -12.22 -24.85 -19.75
CA ILE A 10 -11.25 -23.79 -19.39
C ILE A 10 -11.97 -22.67 -18.63
N LYS A 11 -13.12 -22.21 -19.14
CA LYS A 11 -13.93 -21.18 -18.48
C LYS A 11 -14.38 -21.62 -17.08
N LEU A 12 -14.86 -22.85 -16.93
CA LEU A 12 -15.29 -23.41 -15.64
C LEU A 12 -14.13 -23.46 -14.63
N ASN A 13 -12.96 -23.91 -15.06
CA ASN A 13 -11.77 -23.98 -14.21
C ASN A 13 -11.29 -22.58 -13.78
N LEU A 14 -11.31 -21.60 -14.68
CA LEU A 14 -11.00 -20.20 -14.37
C LEU A 14 -11.97 -19.62 -13.35
N THR A 15 -13.27 -19.83 -13.52
CA THR A 15 -14.28 -19.36 -12.56
C THR A 15 -14.07 -19.97 -11.17
N ARG A 16 -13.83 -21.28 -11.10
CA ARG A 16 -13.56 -21.98 -9.83
C ARG A 16 -12.28 -21.49 -9.16
N TRP A 17 -11.22 -21.31 -9.93
CA TRP A 17 -9.95 -20.77 -9.42
C TRP A 17 -10.14 -19.34 -8.88
N TYR A 18 -10.89 -18.50 -9.61
CA TYR A 18 -11.17 -17.14 -9.20
C TYR A 18 -12.02 -17.10 -7.93
N GLU A 19 -13.08 -17.91 -7.82
CA GLU A 19 -13.89 -17.98 -6.59
C GLU A 19 -13.10 -18.44 -5.36
N TYR A 20 -12.15 -19.36 -5.55
CA TYR A 20 -11.28 -19.81 -4.48
C TYR A 20 -10.22 -18.76 -4.09
N SER A 21 -9.69 -18.03 -5.07
CA SER A 21 -8.52 -17.15 -4.88
C SER A 21 -8.89 -15.69 -4.63
N ARG A 22 -10.14 -15.27 -4.89
CA ARG A 22 -10.56 -13.85 -4.79
C ARG A 22 -10.32 -13.23 -3.41
N HIS A 23 -10.48 -14.01 -2.35
CA HIS A 23 -10.26 -13.55 -0.98
C HIS A 23 -8.77 -13.27 -0.68
N GLN A 24 -7.85 -13.81 -1.49
CA GLN A 24 -6.42 -13.54 -1.38
C GLN A 24 -5.98 -12.29 -2.16
N ILE A 25 -6.82 -11.73 -3.04
CA ILE A 25 -6.45 -10.55 -3.84
C ILE A 25 -6.07 -9.35 -2.95
N PRO A 26 -6.87 -8.98 -1.92
CA PRO A 26 -6.46 -7.92 -0.99
C PRO A 26 -5.15 -8.22 -0.27
N VAL A 27 -4.91 -9.50 0.07
CA VAL A 27 -3.67 -9.97 0.71
C VAL A 27 -2.48 -9.77 -0.19
N ILE A 28 -2.55 -10.25 -1.42
CA ILE A 28 -1.47 -10.17 -2.40
C ILE A 28 -1.09 -8.70 -2.66
N LEU A 29 -2.09 -7.83 -2.88
CA LEU A 29 -1.84 -6.41 -3.13
C LEU A 29 -1.22 -5.70 -1.93
N THR A 30 -1.68 -6.04 -0.72
CA THR A 30 -1.15 -5.49 0.53
C THR A 30 0.30 -5.90 0.75
N VAL A 31 0.61 -7.19 0.55
CA VAL A 31 1.96 -7.74 0.66
C VAL A 31 2.86 -7.10 -0.40
N LEU A 32 2.41 -7.02 -1.65
CA LEU A 32 3.17 -6.39 -2.73
C LEU A 32 3.50 -4.93 -2.40
N SER A 33 2.51 -4.16 -1.93
CA SER A 33 2.70 -2.77 -1.51
C SER A 33 3.75 -2.64 -0.40
N SER A 34 3.67 -3.53 0.60
CA SER A 34 4.58 -3.54 1.75
C SER A 34 6.00 -3.94 1.37
N VAL A 35 6.16 -4.92 0.47
CA VAL A 35 7.46 -5.34 -0.07
C VAL A 35 8.09 -4.23 -0.89
N ILE A 36 7.33 -3.57 -1.77
CA ILE A 36 7.82 -2.42 -2.53
C ILE A 36 8.33 -1.35 -1.57
N LEU A 37 7.55 -0.99 -0.56
CA LEU A 37 7.86 0.08 0.38
C LEU A 37 9.08 -0.23 1.28
N THR A 38 9.23 -1.48 1.70
CA THR A 38 10.35 -1.92 2.55
C THR A 38 11.64 -2.22 1.77
N SER A 39 11.55 -2.82 0.57
CA SER A 39 12.72 -3.10 -0.27
C SER A 39 13.42 -1.83 -0.77
N THR A 40 12.72 -0.70 -0.81
CA THR A 40 13.24 0.61 -1.18
C THR A 40 13.68 1.46 0.02
N MET A 41 13.82 0.86 1.20
CA MET A 41 14.21 1.57 2.42
C MET A 41 15.52 2.36 2.25
N ARG A 42 16.48 1.84 1.49
CA ARG A 42 17.71 2.57 1.16
C ARG A 42 17.43 3.88 0.41
N THR A 43 16.54 3.85 -0.57
CA THR A 43 16.13 5.03 -1.35
C THR A 43 15.45 6.07 -0.46
N HIS A 44 14.59 5.63 0.47
CA HIS A 44 13.95 6.53 1.44
C HIS A 44 14.98 7.14 2.41
N ILE A 45 15.90 6.35 2.96
CA ILE A 45 16.98 6.83 3.84
C ILE A 45 17.83 7.87 3.10
N GLN A 46 18.23 7.59 1.86
CA GLN A 46 19.01 8.53 1.05
C GLN A 46 18.24 9.82 0.74
N ALA A 47 16.92 9.74 0.57
CA ALA A 47 16.06 10.91 0.37
C ALA A 47 15.96 11.79 1.63
N ILE A 48 15.93 11.21 2.84
CA ILE A 48 15.78 11.98 4.09
C ILE A 48 17.11 12.40 4.73
N THR A 49 18.21 11.68 4.49
CA THR A 49 19.54 12.03 5.02
C THR A 49 19.97 13.49 4.78
N PRO A 50 19.69 14.12 3.61
CA PRO A 50 20.06 15.51 3.37
C PRO A 50 19.13 16.54 4.03
N LEU A 51 18.02 16.11 4.63
CA LEU A 51 17.04 16.97 5.28
C LEU A 51 17.48 17.32 6.70
N PHE A 52 17.14 18.54 7.15
CA PHE A 52 17.50 19.00 8.50
C PHE A 52 16.55 18.51 9.60
N SER A 53 15.36 17.99 9.26
CA SER A 53 14.34 17.68 10.27
C SER A 53 14.29 16.19 10.65
N ALA A 54 14.42 15.92 11.95
CA ALA A 54 14.13 14.60 12.55
C ALA A 54 12.67 14.16 12.30
N VAL A 55 11.81 15.11 11.94
CA VAL A 55 10.40 14.91 11.61
C VAL A 55 10.24 14.04 10.35
N SER A 56 11.10 14.20 9.34
CA SER A 56 11.07 13.36 8.13
C SER A 56 11.34 11.88 8.42
N GLY A 57 12.32 11.60 9.28
CA GLY A 57 12.62 10.25 9.77
C GLY A 57 11.50 9.65 10.62
N PHE A 58 10.83 10.46 11.45
CA PHE A 58 9.66 10.03 12.21
C PHE A 58 8.51 9.60 11.29
N TYR A 59 8.17 10.41 10.28
CA TYR A 59 7.11 10.03 9.33
C TYR A 59 7.47 8.75 8.57
N MET A 60 8.72 8.61 8.12
CA MET A 60 9.17 7.37 7.47
C MET A 60 9.01 6.15 8.40
N PHE A 61 9.40 6.28 9.68
CA PHE A 61 9.21 5.23 10.67
C PHE A 61 7.74 4.85 10.86
N VAL A 62 6.85 5.84 10.98
CA VAL A 62 5.41 5.60 11.14
C VAL A 62 4.82 4.90 9.91
N VAL A 63 5.20 5.30 8.69
CA VAL A 63 4.77 4.63 7.44
C VAL A 63 5.19 3.15 7.44
N MET A 64 6.40 2.83 7.90
CA MET A 64 6.90 1.45 7.98
C MET A 64 6.14 0.63 9.03
N MET A 65 5.89 1.21 10.21
CA MET A 65 5.12 0.54 11.27
C MET A 65 3.68 0.24 10.86
N LEU A 66 3.03 1.20 10.21
CA LEU A 66 1.69 1.02 9.68
C LEU A 66 1.64 0.00 8.54
N ALA A 67 2.65 -0.07 7.67
CA ALA A 67 2.74 -1.13 6.66
C ALA A 67 2.80 -2.53 7.28
N VAL A 68 3.56 -2.70 8.37
CA VAL A 68 3.61 -3.96 9.13
C VAL A 68 2.26 -4.27 9.79
N LEU A 69 1.61 -3.28 10.40
CA LEU A 69 0.28 -3.44 11.00
C LEU A 69 -0.77 -3.85 9.95
N ILE A 70 -0.73 -3.22 8.78
CA ILE A 70 -1.58 -3.51 7.64
C ILE A 70 -1.36 -4.96 7.17
N MET A 71 -0.11 -5.40 6.99
CA MET A 71 0.19 -6.80 6.65
C MET A 71 -0.39 -7.77 7.67
N PHE A 72 -0.20 -7.51 8.96
CA PHE A 72 -0.71 -8.36 10.03
C PHE A 72 -2.24 -8.47 9.98
N THR A 73 -2.92 -7.34 9.80
CA THR A 73 -4.39 -7.28 9.70
C THR A 73 -4.89 -8.13 8.53
N VAL A 74 -4.24 -8.04 7.39
CA VAL A 74 -4.68 -8.75 6.19
C VAL A 74 -4.34 -10.25 6.24
N PHE A 75 -3.24 -10.64 6.87
CA PHE A 75 -2.96 -12.06 7.12
C PHE A 75 -3.92 -12.68 8.13
N ALA A 76 -4.27 -11.95 9.20
CA ALA A 76 -5.19 -12.43 10.22
C ALA A 76 -6.61 -12.66 9.66
N PHE A 77 -7.06 -11.82 8.72
CA PHE A 77 -8.44 -11.84 8.23
C PHE A 77 -8.60 -12.25 6.75
N GLY A 78 -7.53 -12.67 6.06
CA GLY A 78 -7.56 -12.92 4.61
C GLY A 78 -8.51 -14.04 4.15
N LYS A 79 -8.85 -15.01 5.01
CA LYS A 79 -9.84 -16.07 4.70
C LYS A 79 -11.24 -15.78 5.25
N THR A 80 -11.35 -14.86 6.20
CA THR A 80 -12.57 -14.58 6.99
C THR A 80 -12.79 -13.08 7.11
N GLN A 81 -12.74 -12.38 5.96
CA GLN A 81 -12.99 -10.95 5.90
C GLN A 81 -14.44 -10.65 6.30
N SER A 82 -14.60 -10.19 7.52
CA SER A 82 -15.84 -9.67 8.07
C SER A 82 -15.97 -8.16 7.78
N PRO A 83 -17.19 -7.60 7.79
CA PRO A 83 -17.38 -6.16 7.63
C PRO A 83 -16.58 -5.34 8.65
N ILE A 84 -16.49 -5.81 9.90
CA ILE A 84 -15.72 -5.15 10.95
C ILE A 84 -14.23 -5.13 10.58
N SER A 85 -13.68 -6.26 10.13
CA SER A 85 -12.29 -6.29 9.68
C SER A 85 -12.03 -5.40 8.45
N SER A 86 -12.99 -5.28 7.53
CA SER A 86 -12.89 -4.38 6.37
C SER A 86 -12.92 -2.91 6.76
N VAL A 87 -13.74 -2.54 7.77
CA VAL A 87 -13.74 -1.19 8.36
C VAL A 87 -12.41 -0.89 9.03
N VAL A 88 -11.89 -1.80 9.87
CA VAL A 88 -10.58 -1.63 10.51
C VAL A 88 -9.48 -1.50 9.46
N PHE A 89 -9.48 -2.35 8.44
CA PHE A 89 -8.52 -2.27 7.34
C PHE A 89 -8.60 -0.93 6.59
N SER A 90 -9.82 -0.42 6.35
CA SER A 90 -10.02 0.90 5.75
C SER A 90 -9.48 2.02 6.62
N LEU A 91 -9.74 1.99 7.94
CA LEU A 91 -9.24 3.01 8.87
C LEU A 91 -7.72 3.03 8.91
N VAL A 92 -7.08 1.87 9.05
CA VAL A 92 -5.61 1.79 9.06
C VAL A 92 -5.03 2.22 7.71
N THR A 93 -5.67 1.86 6.59
CA THR A 93 -5.27 2.33 5.26
C THR A 93 -5.39 3.84 5.12
N LEU A 94 -6.46 4.46 5.63
CA LEU A 94 -6.64 5.92 5.62
C LEU A 94 -5.55 6.63 6.44
N VAL A 95 -5.24 6.10 7.63
CA VAL A 95 -4.14 6.63 8.45
C VAL A 95 -2.81 6.51 7.70
N GLN A 96 -2.54 5.37 7.05
CA GLN A 96 -1.34 5.18 6.24
C GLN A 96 -1.23 6.21 5.10
N LEU A 97 -2.32 6.43 4.36
CA LEU A 97 -2.35 7.42 3.27
C LEU A 97 -2.15 8.84 3.79
N PHE A 98 -2.74 9.16 4.94
CA PHE A 98 -2.55 10.46 5.59
C PHE A 98 -1.08 10.68 5.97
N VAL A 99 -0.43 9.69 6.57
CA VAL A 99 0.99 9.78 6.95
C VAL A 99 1.88 9.89 5.71
N ILE A 100 1.62 9.11 4.65
CA ILE A 100 2.32 9.24 3.36
C ILE A 100 2.16 10.65 2.79
N PHE A 101 0.96 11.21 2.83
CA PHE A 101 0.71 12.57 2.37
C PHE A 101 1.52 13.61 3.17
N GLN A 102 1.57 13.51 4.50
CA GLN A 102 2.37 14.40 5.32
C GLN A 102 3.87 14.28 5.02
N TYR A 103 4.36 13.06 4.81
CA TYR A 103 5.75 12.80 4.43
C TYR A 103 6.11 13.46 3.08
N ILE A 104 5.27 13.26 2.05
CA ILE A 104 5.48 13.86 0.73
C ILE A 104 5.48 15.38 0.84
N LYS A 105 4.49 15.96 1.53
CA LYS A 105 4.39 17.41 1.73
C LYS A 105 5.64 17.99 2.40
N LEU A 106 6.16 17.32 3.43
CA LEU A 106 7.36 17.74 4.14
C LEU A 106 8.58 17.74 3.22
N ILE A 107 8.82 16.64 2.50
CA ILE A 107 9.96 16.53 1.57
C ILE A 107 9.88 17.57 0.47
N SER A 108 8.71 17.74 -0.14
CA SER A 108 8.52 18.77 -1.17
C SER A 108 8.82 20.17 -0.62
N PHE A 109 8.32 20.51 0.57
CA PHE A 109 8.58 21.80 1.20
C PHE A 109 10.07 22.04 1.50
N GLU A 110 10.76 21.06 2.11
CA GLU A 110 12.18 21.17 2.44
C GLU A 110 13.06 21.23 1.16
N THR A 111 12.61 20.61 0.07
CA THR A 111 13.27 20.67 -1.24
C THR A 111 13.10 22.05 -1.88
N THR A 112 11.90 22.63 -1.85
CA THR A 112 11.60 23.95 -2.46
C THR A 112 12.23 25.11 -1.69
N THR A 113 12.31 25.02 -0.36
CA THR A 113 12.85 26.09 0.50
C THR A 113 14.38 26.11 0.57
N GLY A 114 15.06 25.16 -0.07
CA GLY A 114 16.52 25.12 -0.12
C GLY A 114 17.19 24.79 1.23
N VAL A 115 16.42 24.28 2.20
CA VAL A 115 16.92 23.86 3.53
C VAL A 115 17.58 22.48 3.41
N ILE A 116 18.58 22.38 2.55
CA ILE A 116 19.34 21.15 2.29
C ILE A 116 20.73 21.32 2.92
N ARG A 117 21.16 20.35 3.74
CA ARG A 117 22.40 20.41 4.54
C ARG A 117 23.68 20.76 3.78
N ASN A 118 23.75 20.47 2.48
CA ASN A 118 24.96 20.63 1.68
C ASN A 118 24.62 21.36 0.37
N GLY A 119 25.37 22.41 0.07
CA GLY A 119 25.11 23.40 -0.98
C GLY A 119 24.94 22.91 -2.43
N VAL A 120 24.72 23.92 -3.28
CA VAL A 120 24.14 23.98 -4.63
C VAL A 120 24.50 22.82 -5.60
N ASN A 121 25.67 22.20 -5.51
CA ASN A 121 26.11 21.15 -6.45
C ASN A 121 25.66 19.72 -6.08
N GLN A 122 25.09 19.49 -4.90
CA GLN A 122 24.49 18.19 -4.54
C GLN A 122 22.97 18.14 -4.75
N VAL A 123 22.37 19.23 -5.26
CA VAL A 123 20.91 19.38 -5.34
C VAL A 123 20.30 18.49 -6.42
N VAL A 124 20.96 18.29 -7.56
CA VAL A 124 20.40 17.56 -8.71
C VAL A 124 20.27 16.05 -8.44
N GLU A 125 21.32 15.37 -7.97
CA GLU A 125 21.27 13.94 -7.64
C GLU A 125 20.32 13.65 -6.47
N LYS A 126 20.30 14.52 -5.45
CA LYS A 126 19.43 14.36 -4.28
C LYS A 126 17.96 14.55 -4.61
N THR A 127 17.64 15.49 -5.51
CA THR A 127 16.27 15.70 -6.00
C THR A 127 15.75 14.47 -6.76
N ALA A 128 16.60 13.81 -7.55
CA ALA A 128 16.22 12.58 -8.23
C ALA A 128 15.87 11.45 -7.24
N THR A 129 16.68 11.25 -6.19
CA THR A 129 16.41 10.25 -5.14
C THR A 129 15.15 10.58 -4.33
N MET A 130 14.92 11.85 -4.01
CA MET A 130 13.69 12.31 -3.35
C MET A 130 12.45 12.03 -4.19
N ASN A 131 12.49 12.36 -5.48
CA ASN A 131 11.40 12.10 -6.41
C ASN A 131 11.11 10.60 -6.56
N GLN A 132 12.16 9.77 -6.63
CA GLN A 132 12.00 8.30 -6.63
C GLN A 132 11.34 7.82 -5.34
N SER A 133 11.77 8.30 -4.16
CA SER A 133 11.16 7.98 -2.88
C SER A 133 9.68 8.36 -2.83
N ILE A 134 9.31 9.56 -3.30
CA ILE A 134 7.92 10.02 -3.39
C ILE A 134 7.11 9.10 -4.32
N LEU A 135 7.63 8.80 -5.50
CA LEU A 135 6.95 7.96 -6.49
C LEU A 135 6.68 6.56 -5.94
N ILE A 136 7.64 5.96 -5.22
CA ILE A 136 7.46 4.66 -4.57
C ILE A 136 6.34 4.74 -3.52
N MET A 137 6.34 5.77 -2.67
CA MET A 137 5.27 5.93 -1.68
C MET A 137 3.88 6.11 -2.30
N VAL A 138 3.79 6.83 -3.42
CA VAL A 138 2.54 7.00 -4.17
C VAL A 138 2.07 5.65 -4.75
N ILE A 139 2.96 4.88 -5.39
CA ILE A 139 2.63 3.56 -5.93
C ILE A 139 2.13 2.63 -4.83
N SER A 140 2.85 2.55 -3.70
CA SER A 140 2.43 1.76 -2.55
C SER A 140 1.09 2.23 -1.97
N GLY A 141 0.88 3.55 -1.87
CA GLY A 141 -0.40 4.13 -1.46
C GLY A 141 -1.56 3.71 -2.35
N VAL A 142 -1.37 3.78 -3.68
CA VAL A 142 -2.37 3.34 -4.67
C VAL A 142 -2.66 1.84 -4.52
N LEU A 143 -1.63 1.00 -4.35
CA LEU A 143 -1.83 -0.44 -4.12
C LEU A 143 -2.63 -0.73 -2.85
N TYR A 144 -2.42 0.02 -1.76
CA TYR A 144 -3.25 -0.12 -0.56
C TYR A 144 -4.71 0.29 -0.80
N VAL A 145 -4.96 1.37 -1.56
CA VAL A 145 -6.33 1.76 -1.92
C VAL A 145 -7.01 0.65 -2.74
N ILE A 146 -6.32 0.12 -3.75
CA ILE A 146 -6.86 -0.97 -4.58
C ILE A 146 -7.11 -2.21 -3.72
N ALA A 147 -6.20 -2.57 -2.82
CA ALA A 147 -6.38 -3.67 -1.87
C ALA A 147 -7.62 -3.45 -0.99
N ASN A 148 -7.83 -2.23 -0.51
CA ASN A 148 -9.00 -1.87 0.31
C ASN A 148 -10.31 -1.96 -0.48
N VAL A 149 -10.34 -1.51 -1.74
CA VAL A 149 -11.50 -1.68 -2.62
C VAL A 149 -11.84 -3.16 -2.79
N PHE A 150 -10.86 -4.01 -3.08
CA PHE A 150 -11.09 -5.45 -3.21
C PHE A 150 -11.50 -6.11 -1.88
N ALA A 151 -11.00 -5.63 -0.75
CA ALA A 151 -11.43 -6.12 0.57
C ALA A 151 -12.93 -5.93 0.77
N TRP A 152 -13.48 -4.77 0.37
CA TRP A 152 -14.92 -4.52 0.42
C TRP A 152 -15.72 -5.36 -0.58
N LEU A 153 -15.22 -5.54 -1.80
CA LEU A 153 -15.88 -6.38 -2.82
C LEU A 153 -15.97 -7.85 -2.41
N TYR A 154 -14.99 -8.36 -1.67
CA TYR A 154 -14.93 -9.76 -1.24
C TYR A 154 -15.27 -9.97 0.24
N THR A 155 -15.81 -8.93 0.89
CA THR A 155 -16.28 -9.01 2.28
C THR A 155 -17.42 -10.03 2.40
N ASN A 156 -17.34 -10.88 3.42
CA ASN A 156 -18.38 -11.86 3.68
C ASN A 156 -19.52 -11.24 4.49
N TYR A 157 -20.58 -10.80 3.79
CA TYR A 157 -21.79 -10.22 4.39
C TYR A 157 -22.70 -11.25 5.07
N LYS A 158 -22.40 -12.55 5.00
CA LYS A 158 -23.20 -13.61 5.64
C LYS A 158 -23.34 -13.43 7.17
N TYR A 159 -22.43 -12.68 7.79
CA TYR A 159 -22.43 -12.38 9.23
C TYR A 159 -23.12 -11.06 9.59
N VAL A 160 -23.55 -10.27 8.61
CA VAL A 160 -24.47 -9.14 8.85
C VAL A 160 -25.86 -9.73 8.84
N LYS A 161 -26.44 -9.97 10.02
CA LYS A 161 -27.86 -10.28 10.10
C LYS A 161 -28.61 -9.11 9.46
N VAL A 162 -29.23 -9.34 8.31
CA VAL A 162 -30.26 -8.45 7.80
C VAL A 162 -31.39 -8.56 8.83
N ALA A 163 -31.63 -7.49 9.59
CA ALA A 163 -32.86 -7.39 10.35
C ALA A 163 -34.00 -7.34 9.31
N GLU A 164 -34.84 -8.37 9.31
CA GLU A 164 -36.14 -8.33 8.65
C GLU A 164 -37.04 -7.27 9.31
#